data_AF-A0A4R4VHK5-F1
#
_entry.id   AF-A0A4R4VHK5-F1
#
_cell.length_a   1.000
_cell.length_b   1.000
_cell.length_c   1.000
_cell.angle_alpha   90.00
_cell.angle_beta   90.00
_cell.angle_gamma   90.00
#
_symmetry.space_group_name_H-M   'P 1'
#
loop_
_entity.id
_entity.type
_entity.pdbx_description
1 polymer ?
#
loop_
_entity_poly.entity_id
_entity_poly.type
_entity_poly.pdbx_seq_one_letter_code
_entity_poly.pdbx_strand_id
1 'polypeptide(L)'
;MRGTLLDAAGCAELLSVPTRKVRTWIRSGVFAEPAGHDAGQPHWRAADVLAWAVAFDPALAPHIEITHWPRASRPADFTGAVRLKKAVALRFDPVPGPLYLIYAEPGFQIDIVRRVRHDAELLHHASAIVIVSGGFGIDGPDIEGLLPGQPEENPGGLSWAHLSAVLGQPLPYWPSTLRDPALITAWKPAAPSVVAPALPSLDIQPLLQMALLTDSGPARDTLLNLARTDLSQASADAQQDLEILAKCIRPGTTTVAASPLPVPDTDREDLDEPIRRAGWLDILRRDDTLAAACVEQALMWDGGKDFPASQPQNIDPATRCGAEWVARLVPAERNASFERLDPLREASHTLLDPETDAPVIRLADGGYLAAIPQRLPAHAPLAQVVLEGPIWVRTTDGILYPIPRSAGYGLSWGYSGGGPGALAVILSRLLDDITAAAATGPVGAPDGLDALTARPWVTGTVLTRAQLEAARDGRPYPS
;
A
#
# COMPACT_ATOMS: atom_id res chain seq x y z
N MET A 1 -27.00 19.18 15.01
CA MET A 1 -26.53 20.59 15.12
C MET A 1 -27.70 21.50 14.80
N ARG A 2 -28.05 22.46 15.67
CA ARG A 2 -28.99 23.54 15.30
C ARG A 2 -28.27 24.40 14.26
N GLY A 3 -28.72 24.35 13.01
CA GLY A 3 -28.09 25.10 11.93
C GLY A 3 -28.13 26.60 12.19
N THR A 4 -26.98 27.26 12.05
CA THR A 4 -26.85 28.71 12.15
C THR A 4 -27.80 29.36 11.14
N LEU A 5 -28.71 30.20 11.63
CA LEU A 5 -29.60 31.00 10.79
C LEU A 5 -28.82 32.22 10.31
N LEU A 6 -28.88 32.49 9.01
CA LEU A 6 -28.16 33.57 8.35
C LEU A 6 -29.11 34.71 8.03
N ASP A 7 -28.65 35.93 8.24
CA ASP A 7 -29.28 37.13 7.67
C ASP A 7 -28.75 37.39 6.25
N ALA A 8 -29.17 38.50 5.62
CA ALA A 8 -28.73 38.84 4.27
C ALA A 8 -27.21 39.08 4.16
N ALA A 9 -26.53 39.46 5.25
CA ALA A 9 -25.08 39.66 5.27
C ALA A 9 -24.36 38.31 5.37
N GLY A 10 -24.81 37.41 6.26
CA GLY A 10 -24.30 36.05 6.37
C GLY A 10 -24.50 35.23 5.09
N CYS A 11 -25.64 35.41 4.39
CA CYS A 11 -25.84 34.81 3.07
C CYS A 11 -24.85 35.34 2.01
N ALA A 12 -24.47 36.61 2.10
CA ALA A 12 -23.54 37.24 1.17
C ALA A 12 -22.10 36.76 1.39
N GLU A 13 -21.70 36.64 2.66
CA GLU A 13 -20.43 36.05 3.07
C GLU A 13 -20.35 34.57 2.62
N LEU A 14 -21.39 33.78 2.91
CA LEU A 14 -21.47 32.37 2.52
C LEU A 14 -21.28 32.16 1.00
N LEU A 15 -21.89 33.01 0.18
CA LEU A 15 -21.82 32.91 -1.28
C LEU A 15 -20.63 33.66 -1.90
N SER A 16 -19.79 34.32 -1.09
CA SER A 16 -18.71 35.18 -1.57
C SER A 16 -19.17 36.26 -2.57
N VAL A 17 -20.34 36.86 -2.33
CA VAL A 17 -20.91 37.93 -3.16
C VAL A 17 -21.20 39.19 -2.34
N PRO A 18 -21.28 40.39 -2.95
CA PRO A 18 -21.64 41.60 -2.22
C PRO A 18 -23.05 41.53 -1.61
N THR A 19 -23.24 41.97 -0.36
CA THR A 19 -24.55 41.99 0.33
C THR A 19 -25.63 42.74 -0.45
N ARG A 20 -25.26 43.76 -1.24
CA ARG A 20 -26.19 44.47 -2.13
C ARG A 20 -26.78 43.56 -3.21
N LYS A 21 -26.03 42.58 -3.71
CA LYS A 21 -26.49 41.58 -4.69
C LYS A 21 -27.56 40.69 -4.07
N VAL A 22 -27.30 40.14 -2.88
CA VAL A 22 -28.26 39.33 -2.10
C VAL A 22 -29.54 40.11 -1.79
N ARG A 23 -29.43 41.35 -1.28
CA ARG A 23 -30.60 42.22 -1.05
C ARG A 23 -31.39 42.54 -2.31
N THR A 24 -30.76 42.51 -3.48
CA THR A 24 -31.45 42.71 -4.75
C THR A 24 -32.23 41.46 -5.12
N TRP A 25 -31.65 40.27 -4.99
CA TRP A 25 -32.34 38.99 -5.20
C TRP A 25 -33.53 38.80 -4.27
N ILE A 26 -33.38 39.14 -2.98
CA ILE A 26 -34.48 39.07 -2.00
C ILE A 26 -35.62 39.99 -2.42
N ARG A 27 -35.33 41.25 -2.76
CA ARG A 27 -36.36 42.23 -3.16
C ARG A 27 -37.04 41.89 -4.48
N SER A 28 -36.33 41.24 -5.41
CA SER A 28 -36.91 40.80 -6.67
C SER A 28 -37.65 39.45 -6.56
N GLY A 29 -37.70 38.85 -5.37
CA GLY A 29 -38.39 37.57 -5.13
C GLY A 29 -37.75 36.36 -5.81
N VAL A 30 -36.47 36.45 -6.20
CA VAL A 30 -35.75 35.36 -6.88
C VAL A 30 -34.79 34.61 -5.96
N PHE A 31 -34.65 35.04 -4.71
CA PHE A 31 -33.79 34.41 -3.71
C PHE A 31 -34.45 33.20 -3.05
N ALA A 32 -33.67 32.40 -2.32
CA ALA A 32 -34.14 31.26 -1.54
C ALA A 32 -35.31 31.67 -0.62
N GLU A 33 -36.26 30.75 -0.41
CA GLU A 33 -37.32 30.96 0.58
C GLU A 33 -36.73 31.08 1.99
N PRO A 34 -37.14 32.07 2.80
CA PRO A 34 -36.64 32.23 4.15
C PRO A 34 -37.15 31.10 5.04
N ALA A 35 -36.28 30.60 5.93
CA ALA A 35 -36.64 29.61 6.93
C ALA A 35 -37.56 30.18 8.03
N GLY A 36 -37.61 31.51 8.15
CA GLY A 36 -38.47 32.23 9.07
C GLY A 36 -38.20 33.73 9.06
N HIS A 37 -38.88 34.45 9.95
CA HIS A 37 -38.70 35.88 10.15
C HIS A 37 -38.47 36.15 11.64
N ASP A 38 -37.44 36.94 11.96
CA ASP A 38 -37.16 37.41 13.32
C ASP A 38 -37.23 38.94 13.34
N ALA A 39 -38.07 39.50 14.21
CA ALA A 39 -38.34 40.94 14.28
C ALA A 39 -38.67 41.59 12.91
N GLY A 40 -39.36 40.85 12.03
CA GLY A 40 -39.72 41.28 10.68
C GLY A 40 -38.60 41.18 9.64
N GLN A 41 -37.42 40.67 10.00
CA GLN A 41 -36.33 40.40 9.06
C GLN A 41 -36.30 38.91 8.68
N PRO A 42 -36.25 38.55 7.39
CA PRO A 42 -36.11 37.17 6.96
C PRO A 42 -34.74 36.58 7.34
N HIS A 43 -34.71 35.30 7.67
CA HIS A 43 -33.49 34.52 7.90
C HIS A 43 -33.52 33.20 7.13
N TRP A 44 -32.34 32.67 6.80
CA TRP A 44 -32.18 31.47 5.98
C TRP A 44 -31.29 30.43 6.65
N ARG A 45 -31.45 29.17 6.26
CA ARG A 45 -30.47 28.13 6.60
C ARG A 45 -29.40 28.11 5.53
N ALA A 46 -28.13 27.93 5.93
CA ALA A 46 -27.01 27.86 4.99
C ALA A 46 -27.23 26.85 3.85
N ALA A 47 -27.72 25.65 4.17
CA ALA A 47 -27.98 24.60 3.19
C ALA A 47 -29.01 25.02 2.12
N ASP A 48 -30.07 25.73 2.50
CA ASP A 48 -31.13 26.19 1.58
C ASP A 48 -30.59 27.29 0.65
N VAL A 49 -29.73 28.16 1.17
CA VAL A 49 -29.06 29.22 0.39
C VAL A 49 -28.08 28.63 -0.63
N LEU A 50 -27.27 27.64 -0.23
CA LEU A 50 -26.32 26.97 -1.12
C LEU A 50 -27.05 26.18 -2.22
N ALA A 51 -28.09 25.42 -1.86
CA ALA A 51 -28.90 24.68 -2.83
C ALA A 51 -29.58 25.62 -3.84
N TRP A 52 -30.14 26.74 -3.36
CA TRP A 52 -30.68 27.78 -4.23
C TRP A 52 -29.60 28.37 -5.15
N ALA A 53 -28.42 28.71 -4.62
CA ALA A 53 -27.38 29.38 -5.37
C ALA A 53 -26.87 28.53 -6.53
N VAL A 54 -26.66 27.23 -6.30
CA VAL A 54 -26.27 26.28 -7.35
C VAL A 54 -27.33 26.17 -8.44
N ALA A 55 -28.62 26.15 -8.07
CA ALA A 55 -29.71 26.08 -9.03
C ALA A 55 -29.94 27.39 -9.80
N PHE A 56 -29.65 28.53 -9.17
CA PHE A 56 -29.87 29.87 -9.73
C PHE A 56 -28.72 30.31 -10.65
N ASP A 57 -27.47 30.06 -10.25
CA ASP A 57 -26.26 30.44 -11.00
C ASP A 57 -25.26 29.27 -11.03
N PRO A 58 -25.28 28.45 -12.11
CA PRO A 58 -24.36 27.33 -12.28
C PRO A 58 -22.87 27.68 -12.16
N ALA A 59 -22.48 28.94 -12.38
CA ALA A 59 -21.09 29.37 -12.23
C ALA A 59 -20.58 29.29 -10.78
N LEU A 60 -21.49 29.18 -9.79
CA LEU A 60 -21.15 29.01 -8.39
C LEU A 60 -20.87 27.54 -8.00
N ALA A 61 -21.24 26.58 -8.85
CA ALA A 61 -21.08 25.16 -8.56
C ALA A 61 -19.65 24.72 -8.18
N PRO A 62 -18.57 25.23 -8.82
CA PRO A 62 -17.20 24.89 -8.45
C PRO A 62 -16.77 25.31 -7.05
N HIS A 63 -17.57 26.13 -6.35
CA HIS A 63 -17.29 26.65 -5.01
C HIS A 63 -18.29 26.15 -3.96
N ILE A 64 -19.23 25.28 -4.33
CA ILE A 64 -20.28 24.78 -3.44
C ILE A 64 -20.20 23.25 -3.37
N GLU A 65 -20.15 22.71 -2.16
CA GLU A 65 -20.09 21.27 -1.92
C GLU A 65 -21.20 20.51 -2.64
N ILE A 66 -20.85 19.35 -3.21
CA ILE A 66 -21.78 18.48 -3.94
C ILE A 66 -22.96 18.06 -3.05
N THR A 67 -22.77 17.99 -1.72
CA THR A 67 -23.80 17.75 -0.70
C THR A 67 -24.98 18.73 -0.79
N HIS A 68 -24.76 19.93 -1.31
CA HIS A 68 -25.75 20.97 -1.51
C HIS A 68 -26.29 21.06 -2.95
N TRP A 69 -25.78 20.26 -3.88
CA TRP A 69 -26.28 20.26 -5.25
C TRP A 69 -27.70 19.68 -5.31
N PRO A 70 -28.56 20.19 -6.21
CA PRO A 70 -29.92 19.70 -6.33
C PRO A 70 -29.94 18.23 -6.76
N ARG A 71 -30.92 17.48 -6.26
CA ARG A 71 -31.21 16.15 -6.78
C ARG A 71 -31.72 16.27 -8.21
N ALA A 72 -31.22 15.43 -9.10
CA ALA A 72 -31.64 15.47 -10.48
C ALA A 72 -33.06 14.90 -10.66
N SER A 73 -33.85 15.55 -11.50
CA SER A 73 -35.19 15.11 -11.90
C SER A 73 -35.17 14.13 -13.09
N ARG A 74 -34.03 14.04 -13.78
CA ARG A 74 -33.74 13.11 -14.88
C ARG A 74 -32.28 12.63 -14.76
N PRO A 75 -31.93 11.46 -15.30
CA PRO A 75 -30.53 11.03 -15.39
C PRO A 75 -29.65 12.09 -16.07
N ALA A 76 -28.48 12.34 -15.47
CA ALA A 76 -27.46 13.22 -16.04
C ALA A 76 -26.87 12.63 -17.32
N ASP A 77 -26.59 13.49 -18.29
CA ASP A 77 -26.06 13.08 -19.59
C ASP A 77 -24.61 12.58 -19.42
N PHE A 78 -24.35 11.35 -19.84
CA PHE A 78 -22.98 10.79 -19.86
C PHE A 78 -22.27 11.25 -21.13
N THR A 79 -21.20 12.01 -20.97
CA THR A 79 -20.49 12.66 -22.09
C THR A 79 -19.23 11.91 -22.52
N GLY A 80 -18.90 10.81 -21.84
CA GLY A 80 -17.83 9.88 -22.20
C GLY A 80 -16.84 9.62 -21.07
N ALA A 81 -15.72 8.99 -21.40
CA ALA A 81 -14.63 8.69 -20.49
C ALA A 81 -13.34 9.36 -20.98
N VAL A 82 -12.50 9.81 -20.05
CA VAL A 82 -11.19 10.41 -20.33
C VAL A 82 -10.12 9.62 -19.60
N ARG A 83 -9.09 9.23 -20.36
CA ARG A 83 -7.93 8.55 -19.82
C ARG A 83 -7.02 9.56 -19.12
N LEU A 84 -6.72 9.32 -17.86
CA LEU A 84 -5.75 10.08 -17.09
C LEU A 84 -4.50 9.23 -16.84
N LYS A 85 -3.40 9.86 -16.42
CA LYS A 85 -2.22 9.11 -15.98
C LYS A 85 -2.57 8.32 -14.73
N LYS A 86 -2.60 6.98 -14.83
CA LYS A 86 -2.94 6.03 -13.75
C LYS A 86 -4.39 6.07 -13.25
N ALA A 87 -5.32 6.59 -14.07
CA ALA A 87 -6.75 6.61 -13.76
C ALA A 87 -7.63 6.73 -15.00
N VAL A 88 -8.94 6.59 -14.83
CA VAL A 88 -9.96 6.95 -15.82
C VAL A 88 -11.03 7.80 -15.16
N ALA A 89 -11.43 8.88 -15.83
CA ALA A 89 -12.52 9.74 -15.40
C ALA A 89 -13.76 9.52 -16.28
N LEU A 90 -14.88 9.16 -15.66
CA LEU A 90 -16.20 9.14 -16.29
C LEU A 90 -16.83 10.53 -16.19
N ARG A 91 -17.33 11.06 -17.31
CA ARG A 91 -17.86 12.42 -17.38
C ARG A 91 -19.39 12.40 -17.42
N PHE A 92 -19.99 13.12 -16.49
CA PHE A 92 -21.42 13.36 -16.42
C PHE A 92 -21.69 14.86 -16.47
N ASP A 93 -22.84 15.25 -17.00
CA ASP A 93 -23.27 16.65 -17.06
C ASP A 93 -24.60 16.84 -16.30
N PRO A 94 -24.58 16.77 -14.95
CA PRO A 94 -25.74 17.11 -14.14
C PRO A 94 -25.98 18.63 -14.17
N VAL A 95 -27.20 19.07 -13.85
CA VAL A 95 -27.40 20.48 -13.45
C VAL A 95 -26.90 20.58 -12.00
N PRO A 96 -25.86 21.40 -11.70
CA PRO A 96 -25.47 22.65 -12.35
C PRO A 96 -24.38 22.57 -13.44
N GLY A 97 -23.52 21.56 -13.47
CA GLY A 97 -22.47 21.47 -14.47
C GLY A 97 -21.63 20.19 -14.39
N PRO A 98 -20.57 20.10 -15.21
CA PRO A 98 -19.83 18.86 -15.44
C PRO A 98 -19.24 18.24 -14.16
N LEU A 99 -19.50 16.95 -13.96
CA LEU A 99 -18.97 16.14 -12.88
C LEU A 99 -18.09 15.02 -13.42
N TYR A 100 -16.90 14.85 -12.83
CA TYR A 100 -15.94 13.81 -13.20
C TYR A 100 -15.86 12.78 -12.09
N LEU A 101 -16.19 11.51 -12.38
CA LEU A 101 -16.07 10.39 -11.46
C LEU A 101 -14.80 9.58 -11.80
N ILE A 102 -13.82 9.58 -10.91
CA ILE A 102 -12.47 9.08 -11.16
C ILE A 102 -12.25 7.74 -10.47
N TYR A 103 -11.75 6.78 -11.24
CA TYR A 103 -11.27 5.49 -10.77
C TYR A 103 -9.75 5.43 -10.98
N ALA A 104 -9.00 5.32 -9.89
CA ALA A 104 -7.57 5.03 -9.96
C ALA A 104 -7.33 3.59 -10.39
N GLU A 105 -6.26 3.37 -11.16
CA GLU A 105 -5.73 2.04 -11.40
C GLU A 105 -5.34 1.36 -10.07
N PRO A 106 -5.34 0.01 -10.01
CA PRO A 106 -4.81 -0.73 -8.87
C PRO A 106 -3.43 -0.21 -8.45
N GLY A 107 -3.20 -0.05 -7.15
CA GLY A 107 -1.94 0.45 -6.59
C GLY A 107 -1.74 1.97 -6.56
N PHE A 108 -2.61 2.78 -7.19
CA PHE A 108 -2.43 4.25 -7.28
C PHE A 108 -3.47 5.07 -6.49
N GLN A 109 -4.26 4.43 -5.61
CA GLN A 109 -5.39 5.05 -4.92
C GLN A 109 -5.01 6.18 -3.95
N ILE A 110 -3.87 6.07 -3.27
CA ILE A 110 -3.42 7.08 -2.28
C ILE A 110 -2.89 8.34 -2.99
N ASP A 111 -2.18 8.17 -4.10
CA ASP A 111 -1.54 9.26 -4.84
C ASP A 111 -2.50 10.03 -5.76
N ILE A 112 -3.62 9.42 -6.16
CA ILE A 112 -4.46 9.97 -7.22
C ILE A 112 -5.07 11.31 -6.83
N VAL A 113 -5.46 11.49 -5.57
CA VAL A 113 -6.03 12.75 -5.05
C VAL A 113 -5.04 13.88 -5.26
N ARG A 114 -3.78 13.66 -4.85
CA ARG A 114 -2.72 14.64 -5.02
C ARG A 114 -2.50 14.96 -6.50
N ARG A 115 -2.48 13.94 -7.36
CA ARG A 115 -2.24 14.13 -8.81
C ARG A 115 -3.37 14.92 -9.48
N VAL A 116 -4.62 14.57 -9.19
CA VAL A 116 -5.82 15.25 -9.71
C VAL A 116 -5.86 16.71 -9.28
N ARG A 117 -5.48 17.03 -8.03
CA ARG A 117 -5.37 18.42 -7.54
C ARG A 117 -4.33 19.27 -8.30
N HIS A 118 -3.36 18.63 -8.98
CA HIS A 118 -2.34 19.32 -9.78
C HIS A 118 -2.65 19.29 -11.29
N ASP A 119 -3.75 18.68 -11.72
CA ASP A 119 -4.15 18.61 -13.12
C ASP A 119 -5.01 19.82 -13.50
N ALA A 120 -4.35 20.88 -13.95
CA ALA A 120 -5.01 22.15 -14.27
C ALA A 120 -6.09 22.01 -15.36
N GLU A 121 -5.86 21.19 -16.40
CA GLU A 121 -6.82 21.02 -17.49
C GLU A 121 -8.11 20.37 -17.01
N LEU A 122 -8.00 19.33 -16.17
CA LEU A 122 -9.17 18.68 -15.57
C LEU A 122 -9.95 19.65 -14.66
N LEU A 123 -9.22 20.44 -13.86
CA LEU A 123 -9.80 21.41 -12.93
C LEU A 123 -10.52 22.57 -13.64
N HIS A 124 -10.05 23.00 -14.81
CA HIS A 124 -10.67 24.10 -15.55
C HIS A 124 -12.02 23.75 -16.20
N HIS A 125 -12.29 22.47 -16.43
CA HIS A 125 -13.49 22.01 -17.14
C HIS A 125 -14.52 21.30 -16.26
N ALA A 126 -14.19 21.06 -14.99
CA ALA A 126 -15.09 20.43 -14.03
C ALA A 126 -15.82 21.46 -13.17
N SER A 127 -17.10 21.23 -12.90
CA SER A 127 -17.79 21.85 -11.78
C SER A 127 -17.55 21.06 -10.48
N ALA A 128 -17.33 19.76 -10.58
CA ALA A 128 -16.85 18.95 -9.48
C ALA A 128 -16.11 17.70 -9.96
N ILE A 129 -15.22 17.20 -9.10
CA ILE A 129 -14.52 15.94 -9.30
C ILE A 129 -14.80 15.05 -8.09
N VAL A 130 -15.06 13.77 -8.33
CA VAL A 130 -15.26 12.77 -7.27
C VAL A 130 -14.30 11.62 -7.52
N ILE A 131 -13.53 11.25 -6.52
CA ILE A 131 -12.58 10.14 -6.58
C ILE A 131 -13.16 8.96 -5.82
N VAL A 132 -13.23 7.80 -6.49
CA VAL A 132 -13.67 6.54 -5.87
C VAL A 132 -12.47 5.85 -5.23
N SER A 133 -12.48 5.76 -3.91
CA SER A 133 -11.42 5.10 -3.14
C SER A 133 -11.58 3.58 -3.14
N GLY A 134 -10.68 2.86 -2.48
CA GLY A 134 -10.78 1.41 -2.27
C GLY A 134 -11.66 1.01 -1.07
N GLY A 135 -12.12 1.97 -0.26
CA GLY A 135 -12.89 1.73 0.96
C GLY A 135 -14.41 1.65 0.75
N PHE A 136 -15.12 1.37 1.84
CA PHE A 136 -16.58 1.36 1.90
C PHE A 136 -17.06 2.14 3.13
N GLY A 137 -17.97 3.06 2.87
CA GLY A 137 -18.68 3.81 3.88
C GLY A 137 -20.03 3.17 4.22
N ILE A 138 -20.83 3.89 4.99
CA ILE A 138 -22.14 3.42 5.48
C ILE A 138 -23.13 3.14 4.34
N ASP A 139 -23.02 3.85 3.21
CA ASP A 139 -24.01 3.82 2.13
C ASP A 139 -23.42 3.44 0.76
N GLY A 140 -22.28 2.74 0.73
CA GLY A 140 -21.60 2.29 -0.48
C GLY A 140 -20.10 2.60 -0.51
N PRO A 141 -19.47 2.58 -1.69
CA PRO A 141 -18.06 2.90 -1.86
C PRO A 141 -17.69 4.27 -1.28
N ASP A 142 -16.53 4.34 -0.61
CA ASP A 142 -16.00 5.59 -0.10
C ASP A 142 -15.54 6.49 -1.24
N ILE A 143 -15.95 7.75 -1.18
CA ILE A 143 -15.65 8.76 -2.19
C ILE A 143 -15.10 10.02 -1.56
N GLU A 144 -14.16 10.66 -2.26
CA GLU A 144 -13.65 11.99 -1.92
C GLU A 144 -14.12 12.99 -2.97
N GLY A 145 -14.76 14.07 -2.51
CA GLY A 145 -15.14 15.19 -3.37
C GLY A 145 -13.99 16.18 -3.50
N LEU A 146 -13.79 16.70 -4.70
CA LEU A 146 -12.85 17.77 -5.01
C LEU A 146 -13.58 18.86 -5.77
N LEU A 147 -13.55 20.07 -5.23
CA LEU A 147 -14.10 21.26 -5.85
C LEU A 147 -12.97 22.08 -6.47
N PRO A 148 -12.98 22.34 -7.79
CA PRO A 148 -11.93 23.14 -8.42
C PRO A 148 -11.79 24.56 -7.84
N GLY A 149 -12.89 25.12 -7.33
CA GLY A 149 -12.91 26.41 -6.65
C GLY A 149 -12.52 26.39 -5.18
N GLN A 150 -12.28 25.21 -4.57
CA GLN A 150 -11.86 25.01 -3.18
C GLN A 150 -10.86 23.83 -3.06
N PRO A 151 -9.65 23.94 -3.65
CA PRO A 151 -8.74 22.82 -3.84
C PRO A 151 -7.96 22.39 -2.59
N GLU A 152 -8.16 23.01 -1.42
CA GLU A 152 -7.41 22.67 -0.19
C GLU A 152 -8.23 21.94 0.88
N GLU A 153 -9.57 22.05 0.86
CA GLU A 153 -10.43 21.38 1.85
C GLU A 153 -10.98 20.06 1.29
N ASN A 154 -11.14 19.06 2.16
CA ASN A 154 -11.92 17.87 1.86
C ASN A 154 -13.37 18.17 2.27
N PRO A 155 -14.31 18.32 1.33
CA PRO A 155 -15.72 18.53 1.65
C PRO A 155 -16.25 17.26 2.30
N GLY A 156 -16.21 17.21 3.63
CA GLY A 156 -16.69 16.08 4.40
C GLY A 156 -18.18 15.82 4.15
N GLY A 157 -18.59 14.56 4.17
CA GLY A 157 -20.01 14.18 4.19
C GLY A 157 -20.64 13.89 2.83
N LEU A 158 -19.90 13.92 1.72
CA LEU A 158 -20.38 13.38 0.45
C LEU A 158 -20.48 11.85 0.55
N SER A 159 -21.67 11.30 0.24
CA SER A 159 -21.90 9.85 0.21
C SER A 159 -22.24 9.34 -1.19
N TRP A 160 -21.99 8.06 -1.43
CA TRP A 160 -22.31 7.39 -2.71
C TRP A 160 -23.78 7.56 -3.11
N ALA A 161 -24.69 7.36 -2.14
CA ALA A 161 -26.12 7.55 -2.36
C ALA A 161 -26.49 9.00 -2.71
N HIS A 162 -25.82 9.99 -2.09
CA HIS A 162 -26.04 11.40 -2.42
C HIS A 162 -25.58 11.71 -3.85
N LEU A 163 -24.40 11.24 -4.25
CA LEU A 163 -23.90 11.42 -5.60
C LEU A 163 -24.82 10.77 -6.65
N SER A 164 -25.32 9.56 -6.38
CA SER A 164 -26.31 8.91 -7.25
C SER A 164 -27.58 9.75 -7.41
N ALA A 165 -28.05 10.40 -6.33
CA ALA A 165 -29.20 11.30 -6.38
C ALA A 165 -28.92 12.61 -7.16
N VAL A 166 -27.71 13.15 -7.07
CA VAL A 166 -27.26 14.31 -7.87
C VAL A 166 -27.19 13.96 -9.36
N LEU A 167 -26.75 12.75 -9.72
CA LEU A 167 -26.74 12.32 -11.12
C LEU A 167 -28.09 11.78 -11.60
N GLY A 168 -29.05 11.53 -10.70
CA GLY A 168 -30.36 10.99 -11.04
C GLY A 168 -30.31 9.55 -11.59
N GLN A 169 -29.22 8.83 -11.35
CA GLN A 169 -29.01 7.46 -11.85
C GLN A 169 -28.05 6.66 -10.95
N PRO A 170 -28.09 5.32 -11.00
CA PRO A 170 -27.13 4.49 -10.29
C PRO A 170 -25.70 4.74 -10.80
N LEU A 171 -24.74 4.72 -9.87
CA LEU A 171 -23.32 4.91 -10.18
C LEU A 171 -22.66 3.56 -10.54
N PRO A 172 -21.78 3.52 -11.55
CA PRO A 172 -21.02 2.31 -11.83
C PRO A 172 -20.05 1.99 -10.69
N TYR A 173 -19.99 0.75 -10.23
CA TYR A 173 -18.97 0.30 -9.30
C TYR A 173 -18.02 -0.69 -9.96
N TRP A 174 -16.73 -0.48 -9.73
CA TRP A 174 -15.64 -1.35 -10.16
C TRP A 174 -14.85 -1.77 -8.92
N PRO A 175 -14.83 -3.08 -8.58
CA PRO A 175 -13.89 -3.61 -7.58
C PRO A 175 -12.47 -3.14 -7.86
N SER A 176 -11.67 -2.96 -6.82
CA SER A 176 -10.34 -2.34 -6.91
C SER A 176 -9.47 -2.97 -8.00
N THR A 177 -9.37 -4.30 -8.01
CA THR A 177 -8.57 -5.08 -8.96
C THR A 177 -9.21 -5.21 -10.35
N LEU A 178 -10.45 -4.75 -10.56
CA LEU A 178 -11.13 -4.73 -11.88
C LEU A 178 -11.15 -3.35 -12.53
N ARG A 179 -10.40 -2.38 -11.98
CA ARG A 179 -10.29 -1.02 -12.54
C ARG A 179 -9.36 -0.97 -13.76
N ASP A 180 -9.63 -1.82 -14.75
CA ASP A 180 -8.95 -1.80 -16.04
C ASP A 180 -9.36 -0.56 -16.83
N PRO A 181 -8.40 0.28 -17.21
CA PRO A 181 -8.66 1.46 -18.00
C PRO A 181 -9.45 1.26 -19.28
N ALA A 182 -9.21 0.17 -20.01
CA ALA A 182 -9.90 -0.15 -21.24
C ALA A 182 -11.37 -0.47 -20.96
N LEU A 183 -11.66 -1.23 -19.88
CA LEU A 183 -13.02 -1.56 -19.48
C LEU A 183 -13.81 -0.32 -19.04
N ILE A 184 -13.21 0.52 -18.19
CA ILE A 184 -13.86 1.75 -17.71
C ILE A 184 -14.10 2.72 -18.88
N THR A 185 -13.14 2.86 -19.80
CA THR A 185 -13.29 3.75 -20.97
C THR A 185 -14.39 3.28 -21.93
N ALA A 186 -14.57 1.97 -22.08
CA ALA A 186 -15.60 1.38 -22.94
C ALA A 186 -17.01 1.42 -22.31
N TRP A 187 -17.11 1.62 -21.00
CA TRP A 187 -18.36 1.59 -20.27
C TRP A 187 -19.30 2.75 -20.66
N LYS A 188 -20.60 2.46 -20.61
CA LYS A 188 -21.68 3.45 -20.80
C LYS A 188 -22.80 3.19 -19.79
N PRO A 189 -23.60 4.21 -19.41
CA PRO A 189 -24.79 3.98 -18.60
C PRO A 189 -25.69 2.90 -19.19
N ALA A 190 -26.27 2.09 -18.32
CA ALA A 190 -27.07 0.92 -18.66
C ALA A 190 -26.35 -0.21 -19.43
N ALA A 191 -25.03 -0.13 -19.63
CA ALA A 191 -24.27 -1.28 -20.11
C ALA A 191 -24.39 -2.45 -19.12
N PRO A 192 -24.50 -3.70 -19.62
CA PRO A 192 -24.50 -4.88 -18.76
C PRO A 192 -23.16 -4.99 -18.01
N SER A 193 -23.20 -5.66 -16.85
CA SER A 193 -21.98 -6.02 -16.13
C SER A 193 -21.09 -6.91 -17.01
N VAL A 194 -19.79 -6.64 -17.04
CA VAL A 194 -18.82 -7.45 -17.78
C VAL A 194 -18.11 -8.42 -16.85
N VAL A 195 -17.82 -9.62 -17.33
CA VAL A 195 -16.91 -10.55 -16.63
C VAL A 195 -15.50 -10.31 -17.18
N ALA A 196 -14.56 -9.99 -16.30
CA ALA A 196 -13.20 -9.62 -16.70
C ALA A 196 -12.15 -10.24 -15.76
N PRO A 197 -10.93 -10.53 -16.25
CA PRO A 197 -9.84 -10.94 -15.38
C PRO A 197 -9.49 -9.81 -14.41
N ALA A 198 -9.30 -10.16 -13.13
CA ALA A 198 -8.76 -9.24 -12.16
C ALA A 198 -7.30 -8.90 -12.51
N LEU A 199 -6.93 -7.66 -12.27
CA LEU A 199 -5.57 -7.17 -12.46
C LEU A 199 -4.74 -7.60 -11.24
N PRO A 200 -3.68 -8.42 -11.46
CA PRO A 200 -2.77 -8.83 -10.39
C PRO A 200 -2.09 -7.63 -9.74
N SER A 201 -1.66 -7.80 -8.49
CA SER A 201 -0.89 -6.77 -7.78
C SER A 201 0.55 -6.70 -8.28
N LEU A 202 1.07 -7.83 -8.79
CA LEU A 202 2.39 -7.96 -9.39
C LEU A 202 2.32 -7.79 -10.91
N ASP A 203 3.41 -7.30 -11.51
CA ASP A 203 3.63 -7.53 -12.93
C ASP A 203 4.03 -8.99 -13.14
N ILE A 204 3.04 -9.82 -13.46
CA ILE A 204 3.26 -11.26 -13.68
C ILE A 204 3.94 -11.58 -15.01
N GLN A 205 4.08 -10.61 -15.92
CA GLN A 205 4.70 -10.84 -17.23
C GLN A 205 6.13 -11.39 -17.15
N PRO A 206 7.08 -10.78 -16.41
CA PRO A 206 8.42 -11.34 -16.25
C PRO A 206 8.42 -12.76 -15.67
N LEU A 207 7.53 -13.03 -14.69
CA LEU A 207 7.42 -14.35 -14.07
C LEU A 207 7.03 -15.42 -15.10
N LEU A 208 5.99 -15.14 -15.89
CA LEU A 208 5.50 -16.05 -16.92
C LEU A 208 6.51 -16.22 -18.06
N GLN A 209 7.17 -15.14 -18.49
CA GLN A 209 8.21 -15.21 -19.52
C GLN A 209 9.40 -16.06 -19.08
N MET A 210 9.89 -15.88 -17.85
CA MET A 210 10.98 -16.69 -17.32
C MET A 210 10.58 -18.16 -17.16
N ALA A 211 9.35 -18.40 -16.69
CA ALA A 211 8.81 -19.76 -16.60
C ALA A 211 8.71 -20.45 -17.97
N LEU A 212 8.37 -19.72 -19.04
CA LEU A 212 8.34 -20.25 -20.41
C LEU A 212 9.72 -20.58 -20.96
N LEU A 213 10.75 -19.83 -20.57
CA LEU A 213 12.14 -20.06 -20.99
C LEU A 213 12.86 -21.12 -20.13
N THR A 214 12.21 -21.60 -19.07
CA THR A 214 12.75 -22.63 -18.17
C THR A 214 12.00 -23.93 -18.43
N ASP A 215 12.68 -24.93 -19.02
CA ASP A 215 12.01 -26.16 -19.48
C ASP A 215 11.24 -26.90 -18.37
N SER A 216 11.88 -27.10 -17.20
CA SER A 216 11.30 -27.77 -16.04
C SER A 216 12.12 -27.48 -14.78
N GLY A 217 11.56 -27.82 -13.62
CA GLY A 217 12.26 -27.78 -12.34
C GLY A 217 11.79 -26.66 -11.40
N PRO A 218 12.40 -26.56 -10.21
CA PRO A 218 11.93 -25.71 -9.12
C PRO A 218 11.73 -24.24 -9.51
N ALA A 219 12.60 -23.67 -10.34
CA ALA A 219 12.49 -22.27 -10.78
C ALA A 219 11.20 -22.02 -11.56
N ARG A 220 10.88 -22.87 -12.53
CA ARG A 220 9.63 -22.79 -13.31
C ARG A 220 8.42 -22.90 -12.41
N ASP A 221 8.40 -23.91 -11.55
CA ASP A 221 7.25 -24.21 -10.69
C ASP A 221 7.00 -23.08 -9.68
N THR A 222 8.08 -22.50 -9.13
CA THR A 222 8.01 -21.36 -8.20
C THR A 222 7.43 -20.12 -8.87
N LEU A 223 7.88 -19.78 -10.08
CA LEU A 223 7.40 -18.63 -10.84
C LEU A 223 5.92 -18.78 -11.22
N LEU A 224 5.52 -19.97 -11.65
CA LEU A 224 4.12 -20.27 -12.00
C LEU A 224 3.21 -20.27 -10.77
N ASN A 225 3.68 -20.83 -9.64
CA ASN A 225 2.93 -20.79 -8.39
C ASN A 225 2.72 -19.33 -7.94
N LEU A 226 3.77 -18.50 -7.89
CA LEU A 226 3.64 -17.09 -7.51
C LEU A 226 2.65 -16.33 -8.42
N ALA A 227 2.78 -16.48 -9.75
CA ALA A 227 1.88 -15.80 -10.68
C ALA A 227 0.41 -16.25 -10.52
N ARG A 228 0.17 -17.54 -10.25
CA ARG A 228 -1.19 -18.08 -10.02
C ARG A 228 -1.75 -17.63 -8.68
N THR A 229 -0.95 -17.61 -7.62
CA THR A 229 -1.36 -17.13 -6.29
C THR A 229 -1.80 -15.67 -6.36
N ASP A 230 -1.04 -14.79 -7.01
CA ASP A 230 -1.41 -13.38 -7.14
C ASP A 230 -2.67 -13.17 -8.01
N LEU A 231 -2.81 -13.92 -9.11
CA LEU A 231 -4.05 -13.90 -9.91
C LEU A 231 -5.28 -14.39 -9.12
N SER A 232 -5.12 -15.49 -8.38
CA SER A 232 -6.15 -16.05 -7.50
C SER A 232 -6.57 -15.03 -6.44
N GLN A 233 -5.59 -14.41 -5.76
CA GLN A 233 -5.82 -13.39 -4.75
C GLN A 233 -6.55 -12.17 -5.34
N ALA A 234 -6.10 -11.66 -6.49
CA ALA A 234 -6.74 -10.50 -7.13
C ALA A 234 -8.21 -10.77 -7.51
N SER A 235 -8.52 -12.00 -7.95
CA SER A 235 -9.89 -12.45 -8.21
C SER A 235 -10.72 -12.55 -6.93
N ALA A 236 -10.15 -13.13 -5.86
CA ALA A 236 -10.80 -13.25 -4.56
C ALA A 236 -11.07 -11.87 -3.93
N ASP A 237 -10.13 -10.94 -4.02
CA ASP A 237 -10.28 -9.55 -3.54
C ASP A 237 -11.42 -8.84 -4.27
N ALA A 238 -11.53 -8.98 -5.59
CA ALA A 238 -12.65 -8.43 -6.35
C ALA A 238 -14.00 -9.02 -5.92
N GLN A 239 -14.03 -10.33 -5.63
CA GLN A 239 -15.22 -10.99 -5.16
C GLN A 239 -15.61 -10.51 -3.75
N GLN A 240 -14.64 -10.35 -2.86
CA GLN A 240 -14.82 -9.82 -1.52
C GLN A 240 -15.34 -8.37 -1.55
N ASP A 241 -14.81 -7.53 -2.43
CA ASP A 241 -15.32 -6.17 -2.67
C ASP A 241 -16.82 -6.18 -3.03
N LEU A 242 -17.25 -7.09 -3.92
CA LEU A 242 -18.66 -7.23 -4.30
C LEU A 242 -19.53 -7.74 -3.14
N GLU A 243 -19.02 -8.62 -2.29
CA GLU A 243 -19.73 -9.09 -1.09
C GLU A 243 -19.89 -7.98 -0.03
N ILE A 244 -18.88 -7.13 0.14
CA ILE A 244 -18.95 -5.97 1.03
C ILE A 244 -19.95 -4.95 0.45
N LEU A 245 -19.84 -4.67 -0.85
CA LEU A 245 -20.77 -3.79 -1.57
C LEU A 245 -22.23 -4.22 -1.34
N ALA A 246 -22.54 -5.51 -1.51
CA ALA A 246 -23.88 -6.03 -1.32
C ALA A 246 -24.45 -5.81 0.10
N LYS A 247 -23.58 -5.64 1.11
CA LYS A 247 -23.95 -5.40 2.51
C LYS A 247 -24.14 -3.91 2.85
N CYS A 248 -23.53 -2.99 2.09
CA CYS A 248 -23.52 -1.55 2.42
C CYS A 248 -24.26 -0.65 1.42
N ILE A 249 -24.62 -1.13 0.22
CA ILE A 249 -25.32 -0.29 -0.76
C ILE A 249 -26.79 -0.04 -0.40
N ARG A 250 -27.28 1.14 -0.77
CA ARG A 250 -28.72 1.40 -0.83
C ARG A 250 -29.31 0.87 -2.15
N PRO A 251 -30.53 0.33 -2.15
CA PRO A 251 -31.17 -0.12 -3.38
C PRO A 251 -31.26 1.00 -4.42
N GLY A 252 -30.85 0.71 -5.66
CA GLY A 252 -30.94 1.63 -6.79
C GLY A 252 -29.85 2.70 -6.88
N THR A 253 -28.84 2.71 -6.00
CA THR A 253 -27.74 3.70 -6.08
C THR A 253 -26.52 3.22 -6.86
N THR A 254 -26.44 1.92 -7.15
CA THR A 254 -25.22 1.30 -7.69
C THR A 254 -25.54 0.31 -8.79
N THR A 255 -24.74 0.34 -9.86
CA THR A 255 -24.67 -0.70 -10.90
C THR A 255 -23.30 -1.35 -10.84
N VAL A 256 -23.23 -2.67 -10.66
CA VAL A 256 -21.95 -3.40 -10.72
C VAL A 256 -21.48 -3.43 -12.18
N ALA A 257 -20.43 -2.71 -12.49
CA ALA A 257 -19.95 -2.54 -13.85
C ALA A 257 -19.09 -3.73 -14.32
N ALA A 258 -18.39 -4.39 -13.39
CA ALA A 258 -17.68 -5.64 -13.67
C ALA A 258 -17.71 -6.63 -12.50
N SER A 259 -17.60 -7.91 -12.85
CA SER A 259 -17.41 -9.04 -11.93
C SER A 259 -16.14 -9.81 -12.33
N PRO A 260 -15.44 -10.43 -11.37
CA PRO A 260 -14.21 -11.14 -11.68
C PRO A 260 -14.47 -12.42 -12.48
N LEU A 261 -13.59 -12.70 -13.43
CA LEU A 261 -13.50 -14.01 -14.05
C LEU A 261 -13.06 -15.03 -12.99
N PRO A 262 -13.78 -16.15 -12.79
CA PRO A 262 -13.37 -17.15 -11.81
C PRO A 262 -11.98 -17.71 -12.12
N VAL A 263 -11.08 -17.63 -11.14
CA VAL A 263 -9.73 -18.22 -11.18
C VAL A 263 -9.71 -19.36 -10.15
N PRO A 264 -9.11 -20.52 -10.45
CA PRO A 264 -8.93 -21.57 -9.46
C PRO A 264 -8.13 -21.08 -8.26
N ASP A 265 -8.60 -21.41 -7.06
CA ASP A 265 -7.89 -21.10 -5.82
C ASP A 265 -6.48 -21.70 -5.88
N THR A 266 -5.47 -20.87 -5.65
CA THR A 266 -4.07 -21.27 -5.57
C THR A 266 -3.42 -20.56 -4.40
N ASP A 267 -2.78 -21.33 -3.52
CA ASP A 267 -1.99 -20.82 -2.41
C ASP A 267 -0.49 -20.99 -2.74
N ARG A 268 0.32 -20.14 -2.13
CA ARG A 268 1.77 -20.33 -2.04
C ARG A 268 2.13 -21.72 -1.51
N GLU A 269 1.39 -22.20 -0.51
CA GLU A 269 1.66 -23.49 0.12
C GLU A 269 1.25 -24.71 -0.72
N ASP A 270 0.67 -24.51 -1.91
CA ASP A 270 0.49 -25.58 -2.91
C ASP A 270 1.82 -26.07 -3.50
N LEU A 271 2.92 -25.34 -3.27
CA LEU A 271 4.27 -25.73 -3.63
C LEU A 271 5.17 -25.74 -2.39
N ASP A 272 5.74 -26.89 -2.03
CA ASP A 272 6.54 -27.03 -0.80
C ASP A 272 7.67 -25.98 -0.67
N GLU A 273 7.89 -25.45 0.54
CA GLU A 273 8.92 -24.44 0.81
C GLU A 273 10.31 -24.80 0.26
N PRO A 274 10.85 -26.03 0.42
CA PRO A 274 12.15 -26.38 -0.14
C PRO A 274 12.23 -26.24 -1.66
N ILE A 275 11.13 -26.51 -2.38
CA ILE A 275 11.07 -26.33 -3.84
C ILE A 275 11.06 -24.85 -4.18
N ARG A 276 10.27 -24.03 -3.46
CA ARG A 276 10.24 -22.57 -3.66
C ARG A 276 11.61 -21.94 -3.45
N ARG A 277 12.29 -22.32 -2.36
CA ARG A 277 13.64 -21.81 -2.03
C ARG A 277 14.68 -22.24 -3.07
N ALA A 278 14.62 -23.48 -3.55
CA ALA A 278 15.51 -23.96 -4.60
C ALA A 278 15.27 -23.20 -5.93
N GLY A 279 14.00 -22.96 -6.29
CA GLY A 279 13.66 -22.21 -7.49
C GLY A 279 14.16 -20.76 -7.45
N TRP A 280 14.01 -20.07 -6.31
CA TRP A 280 14.57 -18.73 -6.15
C TRP A 280 16.09 -18.71 -6.15
N LEU A 281 16.76 -19.70 -5.57
CA LEU A 281 18.21 -19.81 -5.63
C LEU A 281 18.73 -19.87 -7.08
N ASP A 282 18.06 -20.65 -7.94
CA ASP A 282 18.41 -20.75 -9.36
C ASP A 282 18.22 -19.42 -10.08
N ILE A 283 17.12 -18.71 -9.81
CA ILE A 283 16.81 -17.39 -10.42
C ILE A 283 17.82 -16.33 -9.96
N LEU A 284 18.12 -16.26 -8.66
CA LEU A 284 19.01 -15.27 -8.07
C LEU A 284 20.45 -15.34 -8.60
N ARG A 285 20.90 -16.52 -9.05
CA ARG A 285 22.23 -16.75 -9.62
C ARG A 285 22.38 -16.27 -11.07
N ARG A 286 21.28 -15.94 -11.75
CA ARG A 286 21.30 -15.48 -13.15
C ARG A 286 21.68 -14.01 -13.25
N ASP A 287 22.35 -13.64 -14.34
CA ASP A 287 22.86 -12.28 -14.60
C ASP A 287 22.00 -11.47 -15.60
N ASP A 288 20.93 -12.07 -16.13
CA ASP A 288 20.05 -11.43 -17.10
C ASP A 288 18.97 -10.53 -16.48
N THR A 289 18.44 -9.61 -17.29
CA THR A 289 17.45 -8.62 -16.86
C THR A 289 16.08 -9.21 -16.55
N LEU A 290 15.74 -10.38 -17.11
CA LEU A 290 14.47 -11.04 -16.86
C LEU A 290 14.46 -11.66 -15.45
N ALA A 291 15.58 -12.24 -15.01
CA ALA A 291 15.75 -12.72 -13.64
C ALA A 291 15.67 -11.57 -12.63
N ALA A 292 16.34 -10.45 -12.93
CA ALA A 292 16.25 -9.24 -12.12
C ALA A 292 14.80 -8.75 -11.96
N ALA A 293 14.04 -8.70 -13.05
CA ALA A 293 12.61 -8.33 -13.02
C ALA A 293 11.77 -9.30 -12.19
N CYS A 294 12.03 -10.62 -12.28
CA CYS A 294 11.33 -11.61 -11.43
C CYS A 294 11.62 -11.40 -9.95
N VAL A 295 12.88 -11.11 -9.60
CA VAL A 295 13.31 -10.85 -8.23
C VAL A 295 12.66 -9.58 -7.68
N GLU A 296 12.55 -8.52 -8.49
CA GLU A 296 11.84 -7.29 -8.11
C GLU A 296 10.38 -7.57 -7.71
N GLN A 297 9.65 -8.38 -8.49
CA GLN A 297 8.26 -8.72 -8.18
C GLN A 297 8.13 -9.52 -6.88
N ALA A 298 9.01 -10.50 -6.65
CA ALA A 298 8.99 -11.28 -5.41
C ALA A 298 9.34 -10.44 -4.17
N LEU A 299 10.28 -9.50 -4.30
CA LEU A 299 10.60 -8.55 -3.23
C LEU A 299 9.44 -7.62 -2.91
N MET A 300 8.69 -7.18 -3.93
CA MET A 300 7.48 -6.37 -3.76
C MET A 300 6.34 -7.17 -3.09
N TRP A 301 6.20 -8.45 -3.44
CA TRP A 301 5.17 -9.35 -2.90
C TRP A 301 5.35 -9.63 -1.40
N ASP A 302 6.51 -10.15 -1.00
CA ASP A 302 6.73 -10.66 0.36
C ASP A 302 8.10 -10.32 0.97
N GLY A 303 8.84 -9.41 0.33
CA GLY A 303 10.19 -9.04 0.75
C GLY A 303 11.22 -10.13 0.51
N GLY A 304 10.95 -11.10 -0.38
CA GLY A 304 11.83 -12.22 -0.68
C GLY A 304 11.85 -13.24 0.47
N LYS A 305 10.68 -13.61 0.99
CA LYS A 305 10.55 -14.54 2.14
C LYS A 305 11.18 -15.91 1.84
N ASP A 306 11.16 -16.38 0.60
CA ASP A 306 11.80 -17.65 0.21
C ASP A 306 13.23 -17.49 -0.31
N PHE A 307 13.80 -16.28 -0.29
CA PHE A 307 15.19 -16.10 -0.71
C PHE A 307 16.16 -16.66 0.34
N PRO A 308 17.36 -17.12 -0.07
CA PRO A 308 18.45 -17.45 0.85
C PRO A 308 18.82 -16.25 1.75
N ALA A 309 18.92 -15.07 1.12
CA ALA A 309 19.20 -13.79 1.75
C ALA A 309 18.42 -12.68 1.04
N SER A 310 17.75 -11.81 1.80
CA SER A 310 16.92 -10.73 1.22
C SER A 310 16.87 -9.45 2.03
N GLN A 311 17.38 -9.46 3.27
CA GLN A 311 17.21 -8.34 4.19
C GLN A 311 18.41 -7.41 4.18
N PRO A 312 18.31 -6.19 3.63
CA PRO A 312 19.44 -5.28 3.55
C PRO A 312 19.85 -4.80 4.94
N GLN A 313 21.13 -4.88 5.27
CA GLN A 313 21.73 -4.31 6.47
C GLN A 313 23.02 -3.58 6.17
N ASN A 314 23.12 -2.37 6.72
CA ASN A 314 24.35 -1.60 6.72
C ASN A 314 25.35 -2.27 7.65
N ILE A 315 26.56 -2.49 7.14
CA ILE A 315 27.71 -3.00 7.89
C ILE A 315 28.73 -1.88 7.98
N ASP A 316 29.05 -1.47 9.21
CA ASP A 316 30.09 -0.49 9.47
C ASP A 316 31.46 -1.18 9.62
N PRO A 317 32.40 -1.00 8.67
CA PRO A 317 33.74 -1.59 8.74
C PRO A 317 34.63 -0.98 9.84
N ALA A 318 34.22 0.12 10.49
CA ALA A 318 34.94 0.69 11.63
C ALA A 318 34.73 -0.09 12.93
N THR A 319 33.66 -0.89 13.00
CA THR A 319 33.39 -1.78 14.14
C THR A 319 34.29 -3.01 14.11
N ARG A 320 34.53 -3.63 15.27
CA ARG A 320 35.37 -4.84 15.33
C ARG A 320 34.77 -5.99 14.51
N CYS A 321 33.48 -6.25 14.67
CA CYS A 321 32.80 -7.33 13.98
C CYS A 321 32.63 -7.02 12.49
N GLY A 322 32.28 -5.78 12.14
CA GLY A 322 32.18 -5.35 10.75
C GLY A 322 33.52 -5.43 10.03
N ALA A 323 34.63 -5.00 10.64
CA ALA A 323 35.96 -5.13 10.06
C ALA A 323 36.35 -6.60 9.79
N GLU A 324 36.11 -7.49 10.76
CA GLU A 324 36.39 -8.92 10.63
C GLU A 324 35.59 -9.56 9.49
N TRP A 325 34.30 -9.26 9.41
CA TRP A 325 33.42 -9.81 8.39
C TRP A 325 33.70 -9.21 7.00
N VAL A 326 33.95 -7.92 6.89
CA VAL A 326 34.29 -7.27 5.61
C VAL A 326 35.61 -7.81 5.06
N ALA A 327 36.59 -8.13 5.92
CA ALA A 327 37.90 -8.63 5.51
C ALA A 327 37.85 -9.99 4.78
N ARG A 328 36.78 -10.78 4.93
CA ARG A 328 36.62 -12.06 4.24
C ARG A 328 35.85 -11.99 2.92
N LEU A 329 35.23 -10.86 2.61
CA LEU A 329 34.41 -10.72 1.41
C LEU A 329 35.26 -10.88 0.14
N VAL A 330 34.67 -11.51 -0.87
CA VAL A 330 35.33 -11.74 -2.16
C VAL A 330 34.62 -10.97 -3.27
N PRO A 331 35.33 -10.45 -4.29
CA PRO A 331 34.71 -9.90 -5.48
C PRO A 331 33.77 -10.90 -6.15
N ALA A 332 32.64 -10.40 -6.66
CA ALA A 332 31.67 -11.21 -7.36
C ALA A 332 31.17 -10.51 -8.62
N GLU A 333 30.73 -11.29 -9.60
CA GLU A 333 30.00 -10.73 -10.73
C GLU A 333 28.56 -10.41 -10.31
N ARG A 334 28.01 -9.34 -10.87
CA ARG A 334 26.64 -8.93 -10.56
C ARG A 334 25.65 -9.92 -11.19
N ASN A 335 24.76 -10.43 -10.36
CA ASN A 335 23.59 -11.23 -10.76
C ASN A 335 22.30 -10.68 -10.11
N ALA A 336 21.18 -11.36 -10.33
CA ALA A 336 19.86 -10.94 -9.86
C ALA A 336 19.76 -10.83 -8.32
N SER A 337 20.64 -11.49 -7.56
CA SER A 337 20.67 -11.38 -6.09
C SER A 337 21.02 -9.98 -5.57
N PHE A 338 21.66 -9.14 -6.39
CA PHE A 338 22.03 -7.78 -6.01
C PHE A 338 20.90 -6.75 -6.18
N GLU A 339 19.80 -7.10 -6.85
CA GLU A 339 18.74 -6.15 -7.20
C GLU A 339 18.07 -5.51 -5.98
N ARG A 340 18.00 -6.23 -4.85
CA ARG A 340 17.48 -5.68 -3.60
C ARG A 340 18.39 -4.63 -2.97
N LEU A 341 19.71 -4.76 -3.17
CA LEU A 341 20.71 -3.92 -2.51
C LEU A 341 21.01 -2.67 -3.33
N ASP A 342 21.05 -2.81 -4.65
CA ASP A 342 21.51 -1.77 -5.57
C ASP A 342 20.64 -1.70 -6.83
N PRO A 343 19.34 -1.35 -6.72
CA PRO A 343 18.44 -1.29 -7.87
C PRO A 343 18.86 -0.23 -8.89
N LEU A 344 19.55 0.84 -8.45
CA LEU A 344 20.00 1.94 -9.30
C LEU A 344 21.40 1.73 -9.90
N ARG A 345 22.09 0.64 -9.53
CA ARG A 345 23.44 0.30 -10.02
C ARG A 345 24.49 1.36 -9.68
N GLU A 346 24.43 1.90 -8.48
CA GLU A 346 25.31 2.94 -7.97
C GLU A 346 26.45 2.39 -7.11
N ALA A 347 26.45 1.09 -6.80
CA ALA A 347 27.51 0.46 -6.02
C ALA A 347 28.86 0.56 -6.71
N SER A 348 29.90 0.85 -5.92
CA SER A 348 31.28 0.88 -6.42
C SER A 348 31.82 -0.53 -6.73
N HIS A 349 31.42 -1.52 -5.94
CA HIS A 349 31.84 -2.91 -6.04
C HIS A 349 30.70 -3.84 -5.64
N THR A 350 30.66 -5.01 -6.27
CA THR A 350 29.83 -6.15 -5.90
C THR A 350 30.71 -7.24 -5.31
N LEU A 351 30.26 -7.78 -4.18
CA LEU A 351 31.01 -8.70 -3.34
C LEU A 351 30.06 -9.83 -2.88
N LEU A 352 30.64 -10.95 -2.47
CA LEU A 352 29.93 -12.05 -1.81
C LEU A 352 30.60 -12.36 -0.48
N ASP A 353 29.78 -12.78 0.48
CA ASP A 353 30.25 -13.48 1.66
C ASP A 353 30.45 -14.97 1.34
N PRO A 354 31.70 -15.49 1.25
CA PRO A 354 31.94 -16.88 0.86
C PRO A 354 31.38 -17.91 1.85
N GLU A 355 31.08 -17.49 3.08
CA GLU A 355 30.50 -18.37 4.09
C GLU A 355 28.98 -18.51 3.95
N THR A 356 28.29 -17.57 3.30
CA THR A 356 26.81 -17.54 3.25
C THR A 356 26.22 -17.39 1.86
N ASP A 357 27.07 -17.18 0.84
CA ASP A 357 26.70 -16.74 -0.51
C ASP A 357 25.88 -15.43 -0.52
N ALA A 358 25.89 -14.67 0.57
CA ALA A 358 25.11 -13.44 0.67
C ALA A 358 25.71 -12.35 -0.22
N PRO A 359 24.90 -11.68 -1.08
CA PRO A 359 25.36 -10.55 -1.85
C PRO A 359 25.63 -9.33 -0.96
N VAL A 360 26.69 -8.61 -1.30
CA VAL A 360 27.14 -7.42 -0.59
C VAL A 360 27.57 -6.36 -1.60
N ILE A 361 27.17 -5.12 -1.39
CA ILE A 361 27.64 -3.99 -2.17
C ILE A 361 28.50 -3.06 -1.31
N ARG A 362 29.46 -2.41 -1.94
CA ARG A 362 30.21 -1.31 -1.34
C ARG A 362 29.67 0.03 -1.83
N LEU A 363 29.15 0.82 -0.90
CA LEU A 363 28.61 2.16 -1.14
C LEU A 363 29.72 3.18 -1.39
N ALA A 364 29.36 4.31 -2.00
CA ALA A 364 30.30 5.38 -2.34
C ALA A 364 30.96 6.03 -1.11
N ASP A 365 30.29 6.01 0.05
CA ASP A 365 30.80 6.51 1.32
C ASP A 365 31.78 5.54 2.02
N GLY A 366 32.01 4.37 1.42
CA GLY A 366 32.87 3.33 1.96
C GLY A 366 32.17 2.33 2.89
N GLY A 367 30.89 2.54 3.20
CA GLY A 367 30.04 1.58 3.91
C GLY A 367 29.69 0.36 3.05
N TYR A 368 29.16 -0.67 3.70
CA TYR A 368 28.73 -1.89 3.04
C TYR A 368 27.25 -2.13 3.31
N LEU A 369 26.54 -2.60 2.30
CA LEU A 369 25.14 -3.02 2.43
C LEU A 369 25.06 -4.50 2.00
N ALA A 370 24.59 -5.36 2.90
CA ALA A 370 24.54 -6.80 2.69
C ALA A 370 23.10 -7.33 2.76
N ALA A 371 22.75 -8.31 1.92
CA ALA A 371 21.53 -9.07 2.12
C ALA A 371 21.78 -10.12 3.21
N ILE A 372 21.14 -10.00 4.35
CA ILE A 372 21.36 -10.93 5.48
C ILE A 372 20.65 -12.26 5.21
N PRO A 373 21.33 -13.40 5.46
CA PRO A 373 20.75 -14.71 5.27
C PRO A 373 19.59 -14.98 6.23
N GLN A 374 18.64 -15.80 5.81
CA GLN A 374 17.52 -16.22 6.66
C GLN A 374 17.83 -17.45 7.54
N ARG A 375 18.93 -18.15 7.23
CA ARG A 375 19.48 -19.31 7.93
C ARG A 375 21.00 -19.28 7.81
N LEU A 376 21.72 -19.72 8.83
CA LEU A 376 23.17 -19.87 8.71
C LEU A 376 23.50 -21.24 8.10
N PRO A 377 24.45 -21.33 7.15
CA PRO A 377 24.98 -22.61 6.66
C PRO A 377 26.04 -23.19 7.61
N ALA A 378 25.96 -22.88 8.91
CA ALA A 378 26.93 -23.29 9.90
C ALA A 378 26.66 -24.72 10.41
N HIS A 379 27.73 -25.40 10.83
CA HIS A 379 27.65 -26.71 11.47
C HIS A 379 28.08 -26.68 12.94
N ALA A 380 28.95 -25.73 13.29
CA ALA A 380 29.38 -25.51 14.66
C ALA A 380 28.29 -24.82 15.49
N PRO A 381 28.04 -25.24 16.74
CA PRO A 381 27.06 -24.60 17.61
C PRO A 381 27.32 -23.11 17.84
N LEU A 382 26.28 -22.39 18.26
CA LEU A 382 26.39 -21.01 18.74
C LEU A 382 27.36 -20.93 19.93
N ALA A 383 28.38 -20.10 19.85
CA ALA A 383 29.33 -19.82 20.93
C ALA A 383 29.02 -18.52 21.68
N GLN A 384 28.72 -17.46 20.94
CA GLN A 384 28.39 -16.15 21.52
C GLN A 384 27.60 -15.27 20.54
N VAL A 385 26.96 -14.25 21.08
CA VAL A 385 26.23 -13.20 20.35
C VAL A 385 26.87 -11.86 20.70
N VAL A 386 27.10 -11.02 19.70
CA VAL A 386 27.61 -9.66 19.90
C VAL A 386 26.51 -8.66 19.59
N LEU A 387 26.11 -7.88 20.60
CA LEU A 387 25.09 -6.85 20.50
C LEU A 387 25.68 -5.56 19.91
N GLU A 388 25.96 -5.60 18.62
CA GLU A 388 26.42 -4.47 17.80
C GLU A 388 25.41 -4.24 16.65
N GLY A 389 25.57 -3.21 15.83
CA GLY A 389 24.75 -2.99 14.64
C GLY A 389 25.51 -3.40 13.37
N PRO A 390 25.10 -4.46 12.63
CA PRO A 390 24.04 -5.43 12.97
C PRO A 390 24.44 -6.37 14.11
N ILE A 391 23.49 -7.16 14.63
CA ILE A 391 23.77 -8.15 15.68
C ILE A 391 24.52 -9.33 15.06
N TRP A 392 25.56 -9.80 15.73
CA TRP A 392 26.43 -10.87 15.22
C TRP A 392 26.30 -12.15 16.03
N VAL A 393 26.45 -13.28 15.35
CA VAL A 393 26.57 -14.63 15.89
C VAL A 393 27.97 -15.13 15.63
N ARG A 394 28.62 -15.68 16.65
CA ARG A 394 29.88 -16.42 16.47
C ARG A 394 29.67 -17.88 16.86
N THR A 395 30.12 -18.78 16.00
CA THR A 395 30.09 -20.23 16.21
C THR A 395 31.34 -20.73 16.92
N THR A 396 31.33 -21.96 17.44
CA THR A 396 32.45 -22.50 18.25
C THR A 396 33.73 -22.75 17.46
N ASP A 397 33.65 -22.87 16.14
CA ASP A 397 34.80 -22.90 15.22
C ASP A 397 35.35 -21.49 14.91
N GLY A 398 34.73 -20.45 15.49
CA GLY A 398 35.20 -19.08 15.43
C GLY A 398 34.62 -18.25 14.30
N ILE A 399 33.78 -18.81 13.43
CA ILE A 399 33.22 -18.07 12.29
C ILE A 399 32.17 -17.06 12.77
N LEU A 400 32.27 -15.84 12.26
CA LEU A 400 31.37 -14.74 12.56
C LEU A 400 30.30 -14.60 11.46
N TYR A 401 29.03 -14.51 11.84
CA TYR A 401 27.91 -14.33 10.92
C TYR A 401 27.05 -13.15 11.39
N PRO A 402 26.48 -12.36 10.47
CA PRO A 402 25.30 -11.57 10.80
C PRO A 402 24.19 -12.50 11.28
N ILE A 403 23.44 -12.12 12.31
CA ILE A 403 22.34 -12.95 12.82
C ILE A 403 21.27 -13.14 11.72
N PRO A 404 20.67 -14.35 11.57
CA PRO A 404 19.63 -14.57 10.58
C PRO A 404 18.44 -13.62 10.71
N ARG A 405 17.94 -13.10 9.58
CA ARG A 405 16.82 -12.15 9.58
C ARG A 405 15.74 -12.46 8.55
N SER A 406 14.48 -12.29 8.93
CA SER A 406 13.32 -12.43 8.05
C SER A 406 12.84 -11.06 7.55
N ALA A 407 12.00 -11.05 6.52
CA ALA A 407 11.48 -9.82 5.90
C ALA A 407 10.49 -9.01 6.74
N GLY A 408 9.87 -9.62 7.75
CA GLY A 408 8.79 -8.98 8.52
C GLY A 408 9.22 -8.27 9.80
N TYR A 409 10.42 -8.54 10.33
CA TYR A 409 10.77 -8.14 11.70
C TYR A 409 12.22 -7.64 11.82
N GLY A 410 12.36 -6.46 12.42
CA GLY A 410 13.66 -5.94 12.87
C GLY A 410 14.14 -6.65 14.13
N LEU A 411 15.46 -6.67 14.32
CA LEU A 411 16.10 -7.21 15.52
C LEU A 411 16.77 -6.07 16.28
N SER A 412 16.53 -5.98 17.58
CA SER A 412 17.11 -4.95 18.44
C SER A 412 17.16 -5.44 19.89
N TRP A 413 17.75 -4.67 20.81
CA TRP A 413 17.77 -4.96 22.24
C TRP A 413 17.55 -3.66 23.05
N GLY A 414 17.42 -3.77 24.36
CA GLY A 414 17.47 -2.61 25.25
C GLY A 414 16.16 -1.95 25.64
N TYR A 415 15.03 -2.52 25.23
CA TYR A 415 13.69 -2.06 25.61
C TYR A 415 12.68 -3.22 25.55
N SER A 416 11.44 -2.97 25.97
CA SER A 416 10.35 -3.93 25.78
C SER A 416 9.63 -3.67 24.46
N GLY A 417 9.57 -4.66 23.56
CA GLY A 417 8.86 -4.51 22.30
C GLY A 417 9.18 -5.59 21.28
N GLY A 418 8.74 -5.37 20.04
CA GLY A 418 8.83 -6.37 18.97
C GLY A 418 10.25 -6.76 18.58
N GLY A 419 11.17 -5.80 18.48
CA GLY A 419 12.55 -6.09 18.07
C GLY A 419 13.33 -6.97 19.07
N PRO A 420 13.30 -6.67 20.38
CA PRO A 420 13.88 -7.52 21.42
C PRO A 420 13.21 -8.88 21.54
N GLY A 421 11.87 -8.95 21.45
CA GLY A 421 11.17 -10.23 21.42
C GLY A 421 11.55 -11.10 20.21
N ALA A 422 11.69 -10.51 19.02
CA ALA A 422 12.16 -11.23 17.84
C ALA A 422 13.60 -11.71 18.00
N LEU A 423 14.48 -10.91 18.64
CA LEU A 423 15.83 -11.32 19.01
C LEU A 423 15.79 -12.52 19.97
N ALA A 424 14.99 -12.47 21.03
CA ALA A 424 14.87 -13.58 21.98
C ALA A 424 14.41 -14.88 21.30
N VAL A 425 13.45 -14.80 20.36
CA VAL A 425 12.96 -15.95 19.59
C VAL A 425 14.08 -16.57 18.76
N ILE A 426 14.83 -15.77 17.99
CA ILE A 426 15.92 -16.33 17.17
C ILE A 426 17.04 -16.89 18.03
N LEU A 427 17.36 -16.25 19.17
CA LEU A 427 18.36 -16.77 20.10
C LEU A 427 17.96 -18.12 20.68
N SER A 428 16.69 -18.29 21.08
CA SER A 428 16.19 -19.57 21.57
C SER A 428 16.34 -20.67 20.51
N ARG A 429 16.03 -20.36 19.25
CA ARG A 429 16.15 -21.31 18.13
C ARG A 429 17.60 -21.66 17.80
N LEU A 430 18.49 -20.67 17.74
CA LEU A 430 19.92 -20.87 17.44
C LEU A 430 20.67 -21.64 18.53
N LEU A 431 20.18 -21.59 19.78
CA LEU A 431 20.71 -22.43 20.85
C LEU A 431 20.43 -23.92 20.61
N ASP A 432 19.29 -24.26 20.02
CA ASP A 432 18.89 -25.64 19.72
C ASP A 432 19.41 -26.11 18.35
N ASP A 433 19.38 -25.25 17.34
CA ASP A 433 19.82 -25.51 15.98
C ASP A 433 20.41 -24.24 15.33
N ILE A 434 21.72 -24.24 15.07
CA ILE A 434 22.41 -23.09 14.47
C ILE A 434 21.91 -22.76 13.05
N THR A 435 21.26 -23.71 12.36
CA THR A 435 20.69 -23.55 11.02
C THR A 435 19.21 -23.13 11.03
N ALA A 436 18.66 -22.85 12.21
CA ALA A 436 17.27 -22.48 12.38
C ALA A 436 16.89 -21.23 11.56
N ALA A 437 15.64 -21.21 11.09
CA ALA A 437 15.08 -20.07 10.41
C ALA A 437 15.02 -18.83 11.30
N ALA A 438 15.27 -17.67 10.70
CA ALA A 438 15.06 -16.36 11.29
C ALA A 438 13.70 -16.23 11.99
N ALA A 439 13.63 -15.38 13.01
CA ALA A 439 12.38 -15.11 13.71
C ALA A 439 11.34 -14.52 12.75
N THR A 440 10.13 -15.08 12.77
CA THR A 440 8.98 -14.64 11.97
C THR A 440 7.95 -13.90 12.84
N GLY A 441 8.35 -13.48 14.05
CA GLY A 441 7.50 -12.78 14.99
C GLY A 441 8.20 -12.59 16.35
N PRO A 442 7.66 -11.73 17.21
CA PRO A 442 8.29 -11.38 18.49
C PRO A 442 7.84 -12.25 19.67
N VAL A 443 7.03 -13.28 19.43
CA VAL A 443 6.40 -14.11 20.48
C VAL A 443 6.88 -15.55 20.36
N GLY A 444 7.04 -16.20 21.51
CA GLY A 444 7.37 -17.64 21.60
C GLY A 444 8.77 -17.92 22.15
N ALA A 445 9.51 -16.91 22.59
CA ALA A 445 10.73 -17.10 23.35
C ALA A 445 10.42 -17.42 24.81
N PRO A 446 11.32 -18.12 25.53
CA PRO A 446 11.26 -18.23 26.98
C PRO A 446 11.44 -16.87 27.68
N ASP A 447 10.64 -16.61 28.72
CA ASP A 447 10.58 -15.33 29.45
C ASP A 447 11.95 -14.77 29.86
N GLY A 448 12.89 -15.64 30.24
CA GLY A 448 14.22 -15.22 30.65
C GLY A 448 15.09 -14.70 29.50
N LEU A 449 14.90 -15.20 28.27
CA LEU A 449 15.54 -14.63 27.07
C LEU A 449 14.89 -13.30 26.68
N ASP A 450 13.57 -13.19 26.79
CA ASP A 450 12.87 -11.91 26.58
C ASP A 450 13.41 -10.85 27.55
N ALA A 451 13.47 -11.17 28.84
CA ALA A 451 14.03 -10.29 29.86
C ALA A 451 15.50 -9.96 29.60
N LEU A 452 16.31 -10.91 29.13
CA LEU A 452 17.71 -10.68 28.78
C LEU A 452 17.85 -9.67 27.63
N THR A 453 17.09 -9.82 26.56
CA THR A 453 17.15 -8.93 25.38
C THR A 453 16.53 -7.56 25.63
N ALA A 454 15.61 -7.44 26.59
CA ALA A 454 15.02 -6.16 26.98
C ALA A 454 15.97 -5.29 27.82
N ARG A 455 17.08 -5.85 28.34
CA ARG A 455 18.06 -5.09 29.12
C ARG A 455 18.84 -4.10 28.23
N PRO A 456 19.11 -2.87 28.73
CA PRO A 456 19.82 -1.83 28.00
C PRO A 456 21.33 -2.10 27.94
N TRP A 457 21.72 -3.17 27.23
CA TRP A 457 23.12 -3.50 27.01
C TRP A 457 23.83 -2.43 26.18
N VAL A 458 25.08 -2.16 26.54
CA VAL A 458 25.96 -1.27 25.76
C VAL A 458 26.30 -1.95 24.43
N THR A 459 26.34 -1.18 23.34
CA THR A 459 26.80 -1.67 22.04
C THR A 459 28.17 -2.34 22.13
N GLY A 460 28.34 -3.49 21.48
CA GLY A 460 29.53 -4.33 21.55
C GLY A 460 29.53 -5.35 22.69
N THR A 461 28.48 -5.39 23.54
CA THR A 461 28.34 -6.41 24.59
C THR A 461 28.34 -7.81 23.98
N VAL A 462 29.12 -8.72 24.57
CA VAL A 462 29.19 -10.13 24.18
C VAL A 462 28.39 -10.97 25.16
N LEU A 463 27.36 -11.66 24.66
CA LEU A 463 26.59 -12.64 25.41
C LEU A 463 27.09 -14.04 25.05
N THR A 464 27.65 -14.75 26.02
CA THR A 464 28.14 -16.12 25.83
C THR A 464 26.99 -17.11 25.74
N ARG A 465 27.22 -18.26 25.08
CA ARG A 465 26.24 -19.37 25.06
C ARG A 465 25.74 -19.73 26.46
N ALA A 466 26.63 -19.80 27.45
CA ALA A 466 26.26 -20.13 28.83
C ALA A 466 25.32 -19.10 29.47
N GLN A 467 25.50 -17.80 29.19
CA GLN A 467 24.57 -16.76 29.65
C GLN A 467 23.21 -16.87 28.96
N LEU A 468 23.21 -17.16 27.66
CA LEU A 468 21.97 -17.36 26.88
C LEU A 468 21.20 -18.59 27.37
N GLU A 469 21.87 -19.71 27.62
CA GLU A 469 21.26 -20.92 28.18
C GLU A 469 20.75 -20.70 29.61
N ALA A 470 21.54 -20.03 30.45
CA ALA A 470 21.09 -19.68 31.79
C ALA A 470 19.84 -18.79 31.77
N ALA A 471 19.82 -17.76 30.91
CA ALA A 471 18.63 -16.93 30.72
C ALA A 471 17.43 -17.75 30.21
N ARG A 472 17.63 -18.62 29.21
CA ARG A 472 16.59 -19.50 28.67
C ARG A 472 15.96 -20.40 29.75
N ASP A 473 16.80 -20.93 30.63
CA ASP A 473 16.38 -21.84 31.71
C ASP A 473 15.88 -21.10 32.97
N GLY A 474 15.81 -19.77 32.95
CA GLY A 474 15.44 -18.96 34.12
C GLY A 474 16.47 -18.99 35.26
N ARG A 475 17.71 -19.38 34.97
CA ARG A 475 18.82 -19.42 35.92
C ARG A 475 19.54 -18.07 36.00
N PRO A 476 20.14 -17.73 37.15
CA PRO A 476 21.00 -16.55 37.26
C PRO A 476 22.19 -16.64 36.30
N TYR A 477 22.53 -15.51 35.67
CA TYR A 477 23.70 -15.36 34.82
C TYR A 477 24.49 -14.11 35.23
N PRO A 478 25.83 -14.13 35.11
CA PRO A 478 26.65 -12.97 35.39
C PRO A 478 26.29 -11.83 34.42
N SER A 479 26.09 -10.65 35.00
CA SER A 479 25.81 -9.39 34.29
C SER A 479 27.07 -8.79 33.69
#